data_AF-A0A699VCW0-F1
#
_entry.id   AF-A0A699VCW0-F1
#
_cell.length_a   1.000
_cell.length_b   1.000
_cell.length_c   1.000
_cell.angle_alpha   90.00
_cell.angle_beta   90.00
_cell.angle_gamma   90.00
#
_symmetry.space_group_name_H-M   'P 1'
#
loop_
_entity.id
_entity.type
_entity.pdbx_description
1 polymer ?
#
loop_
_entity_poly.entity_id
_entity_poly.type
_entity_poly.pdbx_seq_one_letter_code
_entity_poly.pdbx_strand_id
1 'polypeptide(L)'
;SKDDPDDAVNVHLFRSMIGSLMYLTASRPDILFAMSACSRHQVTPLTSHLNIIKKIFKYLKGQPNLGLWYPRDFPFQLEAYSDSDYAGSDGNRKSTTGGCYFLGRRLISWQCNKQTVIATSSTKAEYVAAASCCGQ
;
A
#
# COMPACT_ATOMS: atom_id res chain seq x y z
N SER A 1 -20.94 7.03 17.48
CA SER A 1 -21.03 8.49 17.27
C SER A 1 -21.44 8.70 15.83
N LYS A 2 -22.73 9.05 15.63
CA LYS A 2 -23.42 9.47 14.39
C LYS A 2 -22.93 8.88 13.05
N ASP A 3 -23.65 7.87 12.58
CA ASP A 3 -23.72 7.51 11.16
C ASP A 3 -24.57 8.57 10.42
N ASP A 4 -24.00 9.74 10.19
CA ASP A 4 -24.52 10.63 9.15
C ASP A 4 -24.27 9.96 7.78
N PRO A 5 -25.22 10.02 6.83
CA PRO A 5 -25.05 9.39 5.53
C PRO A 5 -23.80 9.95 4.84
N ASP A 6 -22.88 9.06 4.47
CA ASP A 6 -21.61 9.43 3.86
C ASP A 6 -21.85 9.86 2.40
N ASP A 7 -21.64 11.13 2.12
CA ASP A 7 -21.93 11.70 0.80
C ASP A 7 -20.95 11.20 -0.27
N ALA A 8 -21.48 11.00 -1.48
CA ALA A 8 -20.68 10.65 -2.65
C ALA A 8 -19.72 11.78 -3.03
N VAL A 9 -18.48 11.42 -3.37
CA VAL A 9 -17.43 12.37 -3.78
C VAL A 9 -17.27 12.37 -5.29
N ASN A 10 -16.82 13.50 -5.85
CA ASN A 10 -16.46 13.58 -7.26
C ASN A 10 -15.36 12.55 -7.61
N VAL A 11 -15.72 11.60 -8.48
CA VAL A 11 -14.85 10.48 -8.88
C VAL A 11 -13.57 10.96 -9.56
N HIS A 12 -13.63 11.98 -10.41
CA HIS A 12 -12.47 12.50 -11.12
C HIS A 12 -11.46 13.12 -10.15
N LEU A 13 -11.94 13.90 -9.18
CA LEU A 13 -11.09 14.47 -8.14
C LEU A 13 -10.40 13.38 -7.31
N PHE A 14 -11.16 12.37 -6.87
CA PHE A 14 -10.63 11.27 -6.06
C PHE A 14 -9.56 10.46 -6.81
N ARG A 15 -9.81 10.13 -8.07
CA ARG A 15 -8.84 9.42 -8.93
C ARG A 15 -7.58 10.25 -9.19
N SER A 16 -7.72 11.55 -9.41
CA SER A 16 -6.59 12.47 -9.57
C SER A 16 -5.69 12.47 -8.33
N MET A 17 -6.28 12.53 -7.13
CA MET A 17 -5.54 12.44 -5.87
C MET A 17 -4.81 11.11 -5.73
N ILE A 18 -5.47 9.98 -6.00
CA ILE A 18 -4.82 8.66 -5.97
C ILE A 18 -3.65 8.60 -6.94
N GLY A 19 -3.81 9.09 -8.18
CA GLY A 19 -2.75 9.11 -9.17
C GLY A 19 -1.51 9.88 -8.69
N SER A 20 -1.72 11.04 -8.07
CA SER A 20 -0.61 11.83 -7.49
C SER A 20 0.09 11.11 -6.32
N LEU A 21 -0.67 10.42 -5.46
CA LEU A 21 -0.08 9.62 -4.38
C LEU A 21 0.68 8.42 -4.94
N MET A 22 0.17 7.77 -5.97
CA MET A 22 0.82 6.64 -6.62
C MET A 22 2.18 7.03 -7.21
N TYR A 23 2.30 8.22 -7.79
CA TYR A 23 3.60 8.76 -8.18
C TYR A 23 4.56 8.91 -7.00
N LEU A 24 4.09 9.45 -5.86
CA LEU A 24 4.91 9.59 -4.66
C LEU A 24 5.34 8.26 -4.04
N THR A 25 4.55 7.19 -4.20
CA THR A 25 4.94 5.87 -3.68
C THR A 25 6.29 5.40 -4.20
N ALA A 26 6.76 5.89 -5.36
CA ALA A 26 8.08 5.61 -5.93
C ALA A 26 9.26 6.07 -5.04
N SER A 27 9.04 7.01 -4.11
CA SER A 27 10.06 7.49 -3.15
C SER A 27 9.61 7.38 -1.69
N ARG A 28 8.34 7.09 -1.46
CA ARG A 28 7.66 7.02 -0.17
C ARG A 28 6.95 5.68 -0.01
N PRO A 29 7.69 4.57 0.21
CA PRO A 29 7.08 3.26 0.41
C PRO A 29 6.21 3.21 1.67
N ASP A 30 6.43 4.09 2.63
CA ASP A 30 5.68 4.20 3.88
C ASP A 30 4.19 4.50 3.68
N ILE A 31 3.81 5.16 2.58
CA ILE A 31 2.39 5.44 2.26
C ILE A 31 1.75 4.39 1.34
N LEU A 32 2.52 3.40 0.87
CA LEU A 32 2.09 2.44 -0.14
C LEU A 32 0.82 1.68 0.27
N PHE A 33 0.80 1.14 1.49
CA PHE A 33 -0.36 0.39 1.99
C PHE A 33 -1.62 1.25 2.04
N ALA A 34 -1.51 2.47 2.59
CA ALA A 34 -2.64 3.39 2.69
C ALA A 34 -3.17 3.78 1.29
N MET A 35 -2.27 4.02 0.33
CA MET A 35 -2.63 4.27 -1.07
C MET A 35 -3.35 3.06 -1.69
N SER A 36 -2.80 1.86 -1.55
CA SER A 36 -3.38 0.60 -2.05
C SER A 36 -4.74 0.27 -1.41
N ALA A 37 -4.98 0.68 -0.17
CA ALA A 37 -6.29 0.55 0.47
C ALA A 37 -7.30 1.58 -0.09
N CYS A 38 -6.89 2.83 -0.25
CA CYS A 38 -7.76 3.90 -0.77
C CYS A 38 -8.14 3.68 -2.24
N SER A 39 -7.23 3.15 -3.06
CA SER A 39 -7.46 2.90 -4.49
C SER A 39 -8.61 1.93 -4.77
N ARG A 40 -8.97 1.08 -3.80
CA ARG A 40 -10.11 0.15 -3.89
C ARG A 40 -11.46 0.88 -4.04
N HIS A 41 -11.56 2.11 -3.54
CA HIS A 41 -12.79 2.92 -3.54
C HIS A 41 -12.86 3.90 -4.71
N GLN A 42 -12.02 3.75 -5.74
CA GLN A 42 -11.94 4.68 -6.88
C GLN A 42 -13.16 4.67 -7.82
N VAL A 43 -14.02 3.66 -7.71
CA VAL A 43 -15.28 3.56 -8.49
C VAL A 43 -16.40 4.33 -7.78
N THR A 44 -16.49 4.16 -6.46
CA THR A 44 -17.56 4.73 -5.64
C THR A 44 -16.95 5.39 -4.39
N PRO A 45 -16.29 6.56 -4.54
CA PRO A 45 -15.66 7.24 -3.43
C PRO A 45 -16.70 7.94 -2.55
N LEU A 46 -16.45 7.93 -1.25
CA LEU A 46 -17.29 8.55 -0.24
C LEU A 46 -16.48 9.59 0.53
N THR A 47 -17.14 10.44 1.31
CA THR A 47 -16.50 11.52 2.06
C THR A 47 -15.55 10.97 3.12
N SER A 48 -15.86 9.83 3.74
CA SER A 48 -14.94 9.10 4.62
C SER A 48 -13.63 8.73 3.93
N HIS A 49 -13.69 8.16 2.71
CA HIS A 49 -12.51 7.79 1.91
C HIS A 49 -11.68 9.03 1.54
N LEU A 50 -12.34 10.13 1.17
CA LEU A 50 -11.67 11.39 0.86
C LEU A 50 -10.94 11.95 2.09
N ASN A 51 -11.52 11.82 3.28
CA ASN A 51 -10.88 12.25 4.53
C ASN A 51 -9.61 11.44 4.84
N ILE A 52 -9.58 10.15 4.51
CA ILE A 52 -8.37 9.33 4.64
C ILE A 52 -7.27 9.84 3.69
N ILE A 53 -7.60 10.08 2.41
CA ILE A 53 -6.64 10.64 1.44
C ILE A 53 -6.09 11.99 1.92
N LYS A 54 -6.95 12.88 2.44
CA LYS A 54 -6.51 14.16 3.02
C LYS A 54 -5.55 13.97 4.20
N LYS A 55 -5.73 12.93 5.03
CA LYS A 55 -4.78 12.59 6.10
C LYS A 55 -3.42 12.16 5.55
N ILE A 56 -3.39 11.39 4.46
CA ILE A 56 -2.13 11.02 3.78
C ILE A 56 -1.40 12.27 3.29
N PHE A 57 -2.09 13.20 2.63
CA PHE A 57 -1.48 14.47 2.22
C PHE A 57 -0.99 15.31 3.40
N LYS A 58 -1.76 15.35 4.49
CA LYS A 58 -1.34 16.05 5.73
C LYS A 58 -0.08 15.43 6.32
N TYR A 59 0.02 14.11 6.33
CA TYR A 59 1.20 13.37 6.79
C TYR A 59 2.43 13.68 5.92
N LEU A 60 2.27 13.63 4.59
CA LEU A 60 3.33 13.99 3.64
C LEU A 60 3.84 15.42 3.84
N LYS A 61 2.91 16.36 4.06
CA LYS A 61 3.26 17.76 4.35
C LYS A 61 3.98 17.92 5.69
N GLY A 62 3.63 17.11 6.70
CA GLY A 62 4.27 17.15 8.01
C GLY A 62 5.67 16.52 8.06
N GLN A 63 5.98 15.64 7.11
CA GLN A 63 7.24 14.89 7.03
C GLN A 63 7.83 14.95 5.60
N PRO A 64 8.23 16.14 5.11
CA PRO A 64 8.71 16.30 3.74
C PRO A 64 10.09 15.67 3.50
N ASN A 65 10.92 15.61 4.54
CA ASN A 65 12.30 15.09 4.46
C ASN A 65 12.40 13.57 4.65
N LEU A 66 11.29 12.92 4.99
CA LEU A 66 11.24 11.47 5.09
C LEU A 66 11.21 10.88 3.67
N GLY A 67 12.16 10.00 3.36
CA GLY A 67 12.29 9.36 2.04
C GLY A 67 13.39 8.31 2.04
N LEU A 68 13.64 7.76 0.86
CA LEU A 68 14.68 6.74 0.66
C LEU A 68 16.08 7.34 0.67
N TRP A 69 17.01 6.65 1.33
CA TRP A 69 18.42 6.99 1.33
C TRP A 69 19.25 5.79 0.87
N TYR A 70 20.14 6.04 -0.09
CA TYR A 70 20.94 5.01 -0.73
C TYR A 70 22.43 5.17 -0.38
N PRO A 71 22.96 4.37 0.56
CA PRO A 71 24.39 4.37 0.86
C PRO A 71 25.20 3.85 -0.32
N ARG A 72 26.34 4.51 -0.59
CA ARG A 72 27.27 4.15 -1.69
C ARG A 72 27.91 2.77 -1.50
N ASP A 73 28.16 2.36 -0.27
CA ASP A 73 29.03 1.22 0.03
C ASP A 73 28.25 0.06 0.65
N PHE A 74 27.76 -0.86 -0.20
CA PHE A 74 27.23 -2.16 0.22
C PHE A 74 27.53 -3.20 -0.86
N PRO A 75 27.75 -4.48 -0.48
CA PRO A 75 27.87 -5.56 -1.44
C PRO A 75 26.60 -5.68 -2.28
N PHE A 76 26.77 -6.13 -3.53
CA PHE A 76 25.68 -6.43 -4.44
C PHE A 76 25.01 -7.75 -4.05
N GLN A 77 24.23 -7.72 -2.97
CA GLN A 77 23.46 -8.85 -2.48
C GLN A 77 21.97 -8.55 -2.63
N LEU A 78 21.25 -9.36 -3.39
CA LEU A 78 19.80 -9.22 -3.52
C LEU A 78 19.12 -9.94 -2.35
N GLU A 79 18.34 -9.21 -1.57
CA GLU A 79 17.54 -9.72 -0.47
C GLU A 79 16.08 -9.31 -0.69
N ALA A 80 15.15 -10.22 -0.46
CA ALA A 80 13.72 -9.93 -0.57
C ALA A 80 13.00 -10.44 0.67
N TYR A 81 12.07 -9.64 1.16
CA TYR A 81 11.19 -9.99 2.26
C TYR A 81 9.75 -9.94 1.78
N SER A 82 8.96 -10.90 2.24
CA SER A 82 7.53 -11.01 1.97
C SER A 82 6.78 -11.22 3.27
N ASP A 83 5.58 -10.65 3.37
CA ASP A 83 4.70 -10.79 4.51
C ASP A 83 3.24 -10.74 4.04
N SER A 84 2.31 -11.25 4.85
CA SER A 84 0.89 -11.18 4.55
C SER A 84 0.04 -10.78 5.75
N ASP A 85 -0.92 -9.87 5.54
CA ASP A 85 -2.00 -9.68 6.52
C ASP A 85 -3.01 -10.84 6.38
N TYR A 86 -3.16 -11.71 7.36
CA TYR A 86 -4.17 -12.77 7.28
C TYR A 86 -5.57 -12.15 7.45
N ALA A 87 -6.42 -12.29 6.43
CA ALA A 87 -7.81 -11.80 6.41
C ALA A 87 -7.97 -10.30 6.75
N GLY A 88 -6.97 -9.46 6.44
CA GLY A 88 -6.94 -8.05 6.82
C GLY A 88 -7.90 -7.12 6.07
N SER A 89 -8.53 -7.57 4.97
CA SER A 89 -9.50 -6.72 4.27
C SER A 89 -10.90 -6.81 4.84
N ASP A 90 -11.38 -5.68 5.33
CA ASP A 90 -12.78 -5.44 5.67
C ASP A 90 -13.67 -5.72 4.44
N GLY A 91 -14.68 -6.58 4.63
CA GLY A 91 -15.69 -6.92 3.61
C GLY A 91 -15.44 -8.19 2.79
N ASN A 92 -14.21 -8.68 2.63
CA ASN A 92 -13.99 -9.91 1.84
C ASN A 92 -12.96 -10.91 2.39
N ARG A 93 -12.44 -10.70 3.62
CA ARG A 93 -11.47 -11.59 4.29
C ARG A 93 -10.25 -11.94 3.43
N LYS A 94 -9.97 -11.15 2.39
CA LYS A 94 -8.79 -11.34 1.55
C LYS A 94 -7.61 -10.72 2.26
N SER A 95 -6.49 -11.44 2.18
CA SER A 95 -5.20 -10.98 2.64
C SER A 95 -4.60 -9.92 1.72
N THR A 96 -3.66 -9.16 2.23
CA THR A 96 -2.80 -8.22 1.52
C THR A 96 -1.38 -8.75 1.62
N THR A 97 -0.76 -9.00 0.48
CA THR A 97 0.66 -9.32 0.36
C THR A 97 1.47 -8.04 0.42
N GLY A 98 2.42 -7.98 1.36
CA GLY A 98 3.49 -7.00 1.41
C GLY A 98 4.78 -7.62 0.90
N GLY A 99 5.61 -6.81 0.24
CA GLY A 99 6.96 -7.23 -0.15
C GLY A 99 7.91 -6.06 -0.31
N CYS A 100 9.19 -6.30 -0.04
CA CYS A 100 10.26 -5.33 -0.22
C CYS A 100 11.55 -6.01 -0.69
N TYR A 101 12.23 -5.36 -1.62
CA TYR A 101 13.40 -5.88 -2.32
C TYR A 101 14.56 -4.95 -2.11
N PHE A 102 15.66 -5.50 -1.63
CA PHE A 102 16.87 -4.78 -1.29
C PHE A 102 18.05 -5.23 -2.13
N LEU A 103 18.86 -4.28 -2.57
CA LEU A 103 20.18 -4.52 -3.13
C LEU A 103 21.23 -4.02 -2.12
N GLY A 104 21.82 -4.93 -1.36
CA GLY A 104 22.54 -4.60 -0.13
C GLY A 104 21.56 -3.98 0.87
N ARG A 105 21.86 -2.79 1.40
CA ARG A 105 20.93 -2.03 2.27
C ARG A 105 20.03 -1.04 1.52
N ARG A 106 19.88 -1.18 0.21
CA ARG A 106 19.14 -0.24 -0.65
C ARG A 106 17.80 -0.82 -1.02
N LEU A 107 16.70 -0.23 -0.53
CA LEU A 107 15.36 -0.62 -0.93
C LEU A 107 15.09 -0.19 -2.38
N ILE A 108 15.06 -1.14 -3.33
CA ILE A 108 14.95 -0.87 -4.77
C ILE A 108 13.54 -1.08 -5.32
N SER A 109 12.73 -1.93 -4.68
CA SER A 109 11.36 -2.20 -5.09
C SER A 109 10.51 -2.61 -3.88
N TRP A 110 9.21 -2.41 -3.96
CA TRP A 110 8.23 -2.79 -2.95
C TRP A 110 6.88 -3.06 -3.59
N GLN A 111 6.06 -3.86 -2.90
CA GLN A 111 4.71 -4.18 -3.33
C GLN A 111 3.75 -4.25 -2.14
N CYS A 112 2.50 -3.87 -2.40
CA CYS A 112 1.38 -4.03 -1.47
C CYS A 112 0.13 -4.36 -2.28
N ASN A 113 -0.14 -5.65 -2.42
CA ASN A 113 -1.16 -6.17 -3.32
C ASN A 113 -2.22 -6.94 -2.54
N LYS A 114 -3.49 -6.65 -2.82
CA LYS A 114 -4.59 -7.47 -2.28
C LYS A 114 -4.56 -8.84 -2.97
N GLN A 115 -4.52 -9.92 -2.21
CA GLN A 115 -4.54 -11.27 -2.75
C GLN A 115 -5.85 -11.53 -3.51
N THR A 116 -5.78 -12.26 -4.62
CA THR A 116 -6.98 -12.62 -5.40
C THR A 116 -7.78 -13.74 -4.73
N VAL A 117 -7.08 -14.65 -4.06
CA VAL A 117 -7.61 -15.81 -3.34
C VAL A 117 -7.90 -15.45 -1.88
N ILE A 118 -8.94 -16.05 -1.30
CA ILE A 118 -9.20 -16.01 0.15
C ILE A 118 -8.36 -17.10 0.81
N ALA A 119 -7.42 -16.70 1.66
CA ALA A 119 -6.61 -17.64 2.43
C ALA A 119 -7.45 -18.28 3.54
N THR A 120 -7.34 -19.59 3.71
CA THR A 120 -8.04 -20.35 4.75
C THR A 120 -7.25 -20.42 6.05
N SER A 121 -5.96 -20.08 6.01
CA SER A 121 -5.05 -20.00 7.17
C SER A 121 -3.99 -18.91 6.94
N SER A 122 -3.32 -18.47 8.00
CA SER A 122 -2.17 -17.56 7.91
C SER A 122 -1.05 -18.17 7.06
N THR A 123 -0.76 -19.47 7.23
CA THR A 123 0.24 -20.19 6.43
C THR A 123 -0.05 -20.12 4.93
N LYS A 124 -1.33 -20.21 4.53
CA LYS A 124 -1.71 -20.09 3.12
C LYS A 124 -1.54 -18.66 2.61
N ALA A 125 -1.85 -17.65 3.42
CA ALA A 125 -1.63 -16.26 3.07
C ALA A 125 -0.14 -15.95 2.87
N GLU A 126 0.71 -16.45 3.78
CA GLU A 126 2.17 -16.35 3.70
C GLU A 126 2.72 -17.04 2.45
N TYR A 127 2.23 -18.25 2.13
CA TYR A 127 2.65 -18.95 0.93
C TYR A 127 2.34 -18.18 -0.35
N VAL A 128 1.15 -17.56 -0.43
CA VAL A 128 0.79 -16.70 -1.57
C VAL A 128 1.66 -15.45 -1.64
N ALA A 129 1.99 -14.84 -0.49
CA ALA A 129 2.89 -13.70 -0.42
C ALA A 129 4.31 -14.05 -0.88
N ALA A 130 4.86 -15.18 -0.41
CA ALA A 130 6.17 -15.67 -0.83
C ALA A 130 6.21 -15.98 -2.34
N ALA A 131 5.17 -16.63 -2.88
CA ALA A 131 5.08 -16.91 -4.32
C ALA A 131 5.03 -15.63 -5.16
N SER A 132 4.25 -14.63 -4.72
CA SER A 132 4.21 -13.31 -5.35
C SER A 132 5.55 -12.58 -5.24
N CYS A 133 6.31 -12.83 -4.17
CA CYS A 133 7.60 -12.20 -3.97
C CYS A 133 8.65 -12.73 -4.95
N CYS A 134 8.68 -14.05 -5.18
CA CYS A 134 9.62 -14.70 -6.10
C CYS A 134 9.31 -14.46 -7.58
N GLY A 135 8.07 -14.09 -7.92
CA GLY A 135 7.65 -13.88 -9.31
C GLY A 135 7.85 -12.46 -9.85
N GLN A 136 8.36 -11.53 -9.04
CA GLN A 136 8.51 -10.12 -9.39
C GLN A 136 9.80 -9.82 -10.17
#